data_AF-A0A3G6RQC1-F1
#
_entry.id   AF-A0A3G6RQC1-F1
#
_cell.length_a   1.000
_cell.length_b   1.000
_cell.length_c   1.000
_cell.angle_alpha   90.00
_cell.angle_beta   90.00
_cell.angle_gamma   90.00
#
_symmetry.space_group_name_H-M   'P 1'
#
loop_
_entity.id
_entity.type
_entity.pdbx_description
1 polymer ?
#
loop_
_entity_poly.entity_id
_entity_poly.type
_entity_poly.pdbx_seq_one_letter_code
_entity_poly.pdbx_strand_id
1 'polypeptide(L)'
;MKNTFTTINDYILLFPLEVQEKLLDLRKMIHSQASDLEEYIGYQMPAFKYKGKPLVYFAGYKKHIGFYPGAEGIKNFEKDFKERQYKYSKGAVQFPIDVDVPVDLISKIVQFRIAQIDQKKS
;
A
#
# COMPACT_ATOMS: atom_id res chain seq x y z
N MET A 1 16.75 -10.67 -15.61
CA MET A 1 17.13 -10.11 -14.29
C MET A 1 16.59 -11.07 -13.25
N LYS A 2 17.42 -11.59 -12.34
CA LYS A 2 16.91 -12.38 -11.20
C LYS A 2 16.20 -11.41 -10.26
N ASN A 3 14.94 -11.67 -9.92
CA ASN A 3 14.32 -10.97 -8.79
C ASN A 3 15.16 -11.29 -7.55
N THR A 4 15.65 -10.26 -6.86
CA THR A 4 16.45 -10.39 -5.63
C THR A 4 15.61 -10.74 -4.41
N PHE A 5 14.28 -10.78 -4.55
CA PHE A 5 13.31 -11.04 -3.50
C PHE A 5 12.08 -11.74 -4.09
N THR A 6 11.47 -12.63 -3.31
CA THR A 6 10.28 -13.39 -3.73
C THR A 6 9.08 -13.17 -2.80
N THR A 7 9.35 -12.71 -1.58
CA THR A 7 8.34 -12.40 -0.56
C THR A 7 8.39 -10.94 -0.14
N ILE A 8 7.33 -10.47 0.54
CA ILE A 8 7.33 -9.13 1.15
C ILE A 8 8.43 -9.02 2.23
N ASN A 9 8.70 -10.09 2.99
CA ASN A 9 9.80 -10.14 3.96
C ASN A 9 11.15 -9.89 3.28
N ASP A 10 11.45 -10.64 2.22
CA ASP A 10 12.71 -10.50 1.47
C ASP A 10 12.89 -9.07 0.97
N TYR A 11 11.81 -8.45 0.46
CA TYR A 11 11.83 -7.06 -0.01
C TYR A 11 12.13 -6.08 1.13
N ILE A 12 11.45 -6.22 2.27
CA ILE A 12 11.61 -5.32 3.42
C ILE A 12 13.06 -5.35 3.92
N LEU A 13 13.69 -6.52 3.98
CA LEU A 13 15.08 -6.68 4.44
C LEU A 13 16.13 -5.94 3.59
N LEU A 14 15.76 -5.44 2.41
CA LEU A 14 16.63 -4.64 1.55
C LEU A 14 16.79 -3.17 2.03
N PHE A 15 16.02 -2.74 3.01
CA PHE A 15 15.98 -1.36 3.47
C PHE A 15 16.65 -1.17 4.84
N PRO A 16 17.07 0.05 5.22
CA PRO A 16 17.49 0.36 6.59
C PRO A 16 16.35 0.15 7.61
N LEU A 17 16.70 -0.14 8.87
CA LEU A 17 15.75 -0.48 9.95
C LEU A 17 14.54 0.46 10.04
N GLU A 18 14.75 1.78 10.02
CA GLU A 18 13.68 2.78 10.09
C GLU A 18 12.63 2.60 8.98
N VAL A 19 13.06 2.29 7.76
CA VAL A 19 12.16 2.05 6.63
C VAL A 19 11.49 0.68 6.76
N GLN A 20 12.21 -0.32 7.30
CA GLN A 20 11.64 -1.65 7.56
C GLN A 20 10.46 -1.56 8.52
N GLU A 21 10.61 -0.83 9.63
CA GLU A 21 9.56 -0.63 10.63
C GLU A 21 8.30 -0.04 9.99
N LYS A 22 8.43 1.02 9.18
CA LYS A 22 7.26 1.62 8.50
C LYS A 22 6.60 0.68 7.49
N LEU A 23 7.39 -0.09 6.75
CA LEU A 23 6.87 -1.09 5.81
C LEU A 23 6.15 -2.23 6.54
N LEU A 24 6.65 -2.67 7.69
CA LEU A 24 6.04 -3.70 8.53
C LEU A 24 4.73 -3.20 9.15
N ASP A 25 4.68 -1.97 9.64
CA ASP A 25 3.46 -1.37 10.18
C ASP A 25 2.39 -1.22 9.11
N LEU A 26 2.77 -0.72 7.93
CA LEU A 26 1.86 -0.63 6.78
C LEU A 26 1.32 -2.02 6.40
N ARG A 27 2.20 -3.01 6.28
CA ARG A 27 1.82 -4.38 5.95
C ARG A 27 0.85 -4.96 6.98
N LYS A 28 1.15 -4.83 8.27
CA LYS A 28 0.31 -5.31 9.38
C LYS A 28 -1.08 -4.68 9.35
N MET A 29 -1.15 -3.36 9.14
CA MET A 29 -2.41 -2.64 9.07
C MET A 29 -3.24 -3.03 7.83
N ILE A 30 -2.61 -3.27 6.67
CA ILE A 30 -3.35 -3.76 5.50
C ILE A 30 -3.91 -5.15 5.79
N HIS A 31 -3.09 -6.04 6.34
CA HIS A 31 -3.51 -7.40 6.69
C HIS A 31 -4.67 -7.44 7.69
N SER A 32 -4.78 -6.45 8.60
CA SER A 32 -5.88 -6.41 9.56
C SER A 32 -7.23 -6.01 8.97
N GLN A 33 -7.29 -5.60 7.69
CA GLN A 33 -8.54 -5.14 7.07
C GLN A 33 -9.45 -6.29 6.60
N ALA A 34 -8.90 -7.47 6.32
CA ALA A 34 -9.66 -8.66 5.93
C ALA A 34 -8.82 -9.93 6.11
N SER A 35 -9.47 -11.06 6.42
CA SER A 35 -8.81 -12.35 6.70
C SER A 35 -8.35 -13.11 5.45
N ASP A 36 -8.84 -12.76 4.27
CA ASP A 36 -8.60 -13.42 2.99
C ASP A 36 -7.67 -12.61 2.06
N LEU A 37 -6.84 -11.74 2.64
CA LEU A 37 -5.82 -11.01 1.91
C LEU A 37 -4.61 -11.90 1.61
N GLU A 38 -4.21 -11.94 0.34
CA GLU A 38 -3.05 -12.68 -0.12
C GLU A 38 -1.89 -11.73 -0.43
N GLU A 39 -0.71 -12.04 0.08
CA GLU A 39 0.51 -11.30 -0.23
C GLU A 39 1.18 -11.81 -1.50
N TYR A 40 1.75 -10.90 -2.29
CA TYR A 40 2.58 -11.26 -3.43
C TYR A 40 3.56 -10.15 -3.80
N ILE A 41 4.52 -10.49 -4.65
CA ILE A 41 5.38 -9.53 -5.34
C ILE A 41 4.85 -9.31 -6.75
N GLY A 42 4.49 -8.07 -7.08
CA GLY A 42 4.05 -7.65 -8.40
C GLY A 42 4.76 -6.37 -8.81
N TYR A 43 5.20 -6.27 -10.07
CA TYR A 43 5.99 -5.12 -10.55
C TYR A 43 7.22 -4.79 -9.67
N GLN A 44 7.87 -5.82 -9.11
CA GLN A 44 8.97 -5.65 -8.14
C GLN A 44 8.61 -4.87 -6.87
N MET A 45 7.33 -4.92 -6.46
CA MET A 45 6.83 -4.28 -5.25
C MET A 45 6.00 -5.27 -4.42
N PRO A 46 6.03 -5.16 -3.08
CA PRO A 46 5.03 -5.74 -2.21
C PRO A 46 3.61 -5.33 -2.59
N ALA A 47 2.70 -6.30 -2.54
CA ALA A 47 1.32 -6.09 -2.91
C ALA A 47 0.38 -7.08 -2.22
N PHE A 48 -0.89 -6.68 -2.16
CA PHE A 48 -1.98 -7.49 -1.64
C PHE A 48 -3.00 -7.78 -2.74
N LYS A 49 -3.57 -8.98 -2.72
CA LYS A 49 -4.77 -9.35 -3.47
C LYS A 49 -5.91 -9.64 -2.52
N TYR A 50 -7.12 -9.42 -2.99
CA TYR A 50 -8.36 -9.80 -2.34
C TYR A 50 -9.25 -10.47 -3.39
N LYS A 51 -9.74 -11.68 -3.10
CA LYS A 51 -10.53 -12.51 -4.03
C LYS A 51 -9.86 -12.66 -5.41
N GLY A 52 -8.55 -12.93 -5.40
CA GLY A 52 -7.74 -13.09 -6.61
C GLY A 52 -7.47 -11.81 -7.41
N LYS A 53 -8.01 -10.64 -7.02
CA LYS A 53 -7.84 -9.36 -7.71
C LYS A 53 -6.83 -8.46 -6.99
N PRO A 54 -5.97 -7.70 -7.70
CA PRO A 54 -5.05 -6.75 -7.07
C PRO A 54 -5.79 -5.71 -6.21
N LEU A 55 -5.39 -5.59 -4.95
CA LEU A 55 -5.98 -4.69 -3.97
C LEU A 55 -5.20 -3.37 -3.89
N VAL A 56 -3.96 -3.44 -3.39
CA VAL A 56 -3.02 -2.32 -3.23
C VAL A 56 -1.57 -2.81 -3.39
N TYR A 57 -0.68 -1.89 -3.79
CA TYR A 57 0.77 -2.10 -3.76
C TYR A 57 1.41 -1.08 -2.81
N PHE A 58 2.64 -1.33 -2.38
CA PHE A 58 3.45 -0.37 -1.65
C PHE A 58 4.94 -0.57 -1.92
N ALA A 59 5.73 0.48 -1.78
CA ALA A 59 7.18 0.45 -2.02
C ALA A 59 7.93 1.39 -1.07
N GLY A 60 9.11 0.97 -0.62
CA GLY A 60 10.01 1.79 0.18
C GLY A 60 10.87 2.69 -0.70
N TYR A 61 11.04 3.95 -0.28
CA TYR A 61 11.99 4.90 -0.87
C TYR A 61 12.76 5.64 0.23
N LYS A 62 13.87 6.28 -0.14
CA LYS A 62 14.76 7.01 0.80
C LYS A 62 14.03 8.06 1.65
N LYS A 63 12.95 8.68 1.14
CA LYS A 63 12.26 9.80 1.81
C LYS A 63 10.79 9.54 2.09
N HIS A 64 10.22 8.45 1.59
CA HIS A 64 8.79 8.18 1.68
C HIS A 64 8.49 6.71 1.44
N ILE A 65 7.30 6.29 1.85
CA ILE A 65 6.65 5.07 1.38
C ILE A 65 5.69 5.45 0.26
N GLY A 66 5.84 4.81 -0.90
CA GLY A 66 4.86 4.90 -1.99
C GLY A 66 3.72 3.93 -1.71
N PHE A 67 2.47 4.41 -1.80
CA PHE A 67 1.27 3.59 -1.66
C PHE A 67 0.40 3.71 -2.90
N TYR A 68 -0.04 2.57 -3.45
CA TYR A 68 -0.65 2.49 -4.77
C TYR A 68 -2.01 1.78 -4.68
N PRO A 69 -3.09 2.52 -4.37
CA PRO A 69 -4.44 1.97 -4.30
C PRO A 69 -5.17 1.95 -5.66
N GLY A 70 -4.46 2.23 -6.75
CA GLY A 70 -5.06 2.39 -8.08
C GLY A 70 -5.80 3.72 -8.24
N ALA A 71 -6.21 4.02 -9.48
CA ALA A 71 -6.70 5.35 -9.83
C ALA A 71 -7.98 5.76 -9.08
N GLU A 72 -8.92 4.84 -8.91
CA GLU A 72 -10.13 5.12 -8.13
C GLU A 72 -9.82 5.35 -6.65
N GLY A 73 -8.88 4.59 -6.08
CA GLY A 73 -8.43 4.79 -4.71
C GLY A 73 -7.76 6.15 -4.50
N ILE A 74 -7.06 6.67 -5.50
CA ILE A 74 -6.56 8.04 -5.43
C ILE A 74 -7.69 9.06 -5.54
N LYS A 75 -8.53 8.92 -6.58
CA LYS A 75 -9.60 9.87 -6.90
C LYS A 75 -10.57 10.08 -5.73
N ASN A 76 -10.95 8.99 -5.04
CA ASN A 76 -11.90 9.05 -3.92
C ASN A 76 -11.34 9.75 -2.67
N PHE A 77 -10.02 9.85 -2.54
CA PHE A 77 -9.34 10.35 -1.34
C PHE A 77 -8.46 11.58 -1.63
N GLU A 78 -8.60 12.23 -2.79
CA GLU A 78 -7.82 13.42 -3.14
C GLU A 78 -7.95 14.54 -2.11
N LYS A 79 -9.15 14.72 -1.55
CA LYS A 79 -9.41 15.74 -0.53
C LYS A 79 -8.57 15.46 0.73
N ASP A 80 -8.60 14.23 1.22
CA ASP A 80 -7.78 13.77 2.35
C ASP A 80 -6.28 13.99 2.11
N PHE A 81 -5.79 13.74 0.90
CA PHE A 81 -4.38 13.96 0.56
C PHE A 81 -4.02 15.44 0.54
N LYS A 82 -4.87 16.30 -0.02
CA LYS A 82 -4.67 17.75 -0.06
C LYS A 82 -4.65 18.35 1.35
N GLU A 83 -5.61 17.97 2.19
CA GLU A 83 -5.71 18.47 3.57
C GLU A 83 -4.50 18.08 4.42
N ARG A 84 -3.98 16.86 4.22
CA ARG A 84 -2.76 16.37 4.88
C ARG A 84 -1.47 16.75 4.14
N GLN A 85 -1.56 17.53 3.07
CA GLN A 85 -0.42 17.99 2.25
C GLN A 85 0.48 16.86 1.71
N TYR A 86 -0.10 15.69 1.43
CA TYR A 86 0.63 14.58 0.82
C TYR A 86 0.82 14.78 -0.67
N LYS A 87 1.98 14.37 -1.18
CA LYS A 87 2.24 14.30 -2.62
C LYS A 87 1.53 13.09 -3.20
N TYR A 88 0.76 13.29 -4.25
CA TYR A 88 0.06 12.20 -4.93
C TYR A 88 0.00 12.43 -6.45
N SER A 89 -0.26 11.35 -7.18
CA SER A 89 -0.45 11.31 -8.63
C SER A 89 -1.63 10.39 -8.94
N LYS A 90 -2.01 10.24 -10.21
CA LYS A 90 -3.17 9.44 -10.64
C LYS A 90 -3.22 8.01 -10.06
N GLY A 91 -2.08 7.40 -9.68
CA GLY A 91 -2.06 6.03 -9.16
C GLY A 91 -1.31 5.83 -7.85
N ALA A 92 -0.81 6.89 -7.23
CA ALA A 92 0.09 6.78 -6.08
C ALA A 92 -0.06 7.95 -5.11
N VAL A 93 0.14 7.70 -3.83
CA VAL A 93 0.36 8.72 -2.78
C VAL A 93 1.68 8.41 -2.06
N GLN A 94 2.39 9.45 -1.65
CA GLN A 94 3.66 9.35 -0.92
C GLN A 94 3.44 9.71 0.54
N PHE A 95 3.73 8.77 1.44
CA PHE A 95 3.74 9.01 2.88
C PHE A 95 5.18 9.30 3.33
N PRO A 96 5.49 10.50 3.84
CA PRO A 96 6.84 10.84 4.26
C PRO A 96 7.38 9.88 5.33
N ILE A 97 8.68 9.56 5.26
CA ILE A 97 9.29 8.60 6.20
C ILE A 97 9.55 9.22 7.58
N ASP A 98 9.53 10.53 7.71
CA ASP A 98 9.76 11.28 8.95
C ASP A 98 8.49 11.47 9.80
N VAL A 99 7.32 11.05 9.29
CA VAL A 99 6.04 11.14 10.01
C VAL A 99 5.37 9.79 10.13
N ASP A 100 4.53 9.60 11.14
CA ASP A 100 3.79 8.36 11.31
C ASP A 100 2.88 8.08 10.11
N VAL A 101 2.77 6.79 9.78
CA VAL A 101 1.92 6.31 8.71
C VAL A 101 0.45 6.64 9.07
N PRO A 102 -0.34 7.30 8.20
CA PRO A 102 -1.70 7.72 8.53
C PRO A 102 -2.66 6.51 8.50
N VAL A 103 -2.67 5.75 9.60
CA VAL A 103 -3.41 4.49 9.75
C VAL A 103 -4.89 4.66 9.40
N ASP A 104 -5.51 5.77 9.82
CA ASP A 104 -6.93 6.04 9.56
C ASP A 104 -7.24 6.16 8.06
N LEU A 105 -6.39 6.91 7.33
CA LEU A 105 -6.55 7.15 5.91
C LEU A 105 -6.33 5.86 5.12
N ILE A 106 -5.29 5.11 5.45
CA ILE A 106 -4.98 3.89 4.70
C ILE A 106 -6.04 2.83 4.95
N SER A 107 -6.53 2.70 6.18
CA SER A 107 -7.65 1.79 6.48
C SER A 107 -8.88 2.12 5.62
N LYS A 108 -9.27 3.41 5.55
CA LYS A 108 -10.38 3.86 4.69
C LYS A 108 -10.14 3.53 3.22
N ILE A 109 -8.93 3.76 2.72
CA ILE A 109 -8.58 3.46 1.32
C ILE A 109 -8.66 1.96 1.04
N VAL A 110 -8.09 1.12 1.90
CA VAL A 110 -8.09 -0.34 1.73
C VAL A 110 -9.51 -0.89 1.79
N GLN A 111 -10.33 -0.45 2.75
CA GLN A 111 -11.74 -0.85 2.86
C GLN A 111 -12.55 -0.43 1.63
N PHE A 112 -12.33 0.79 1.13
CA PHE A 112 -12.94 1.23 -0.12
C PHE A 112 -12.56 0.32 -1.29
N ARG A 113 -11.28 -0.06 -1.40
CA ARG A 113 -10.79 -0.95 -2.46
C ARG A 113 -11.35 -2.36 -2.35
N ILE A 114 -11.48 -2.91 -1.14
CA ILE A 114 -12.16 -4.17 -0.85
C ILE A 114 -13.62 -4.10 -1.33
N ALA A 115 -14.36 -3.06 -0.90
CA ALA A 115 -15.75 -2.87 -1.30
C ALA A 115 -15.92 -2.73 -2.83
N GLN A 116 -14.97 -2.07 -3.51
CA GLN A 116 -14.97 -1.98 -4.98
C GLN A 116 -14.76 -3.35 -5.65
N ILE A 117 -13.90 -4.21 -5.09
CA ILE A 117 -13.70 -5.56 -5.61
C ILE A 117 -14.97 -6.41 -5.41
N ASP A 118 -15.64 -6.25 -4.26
CA ASP A 118 -16.89 -6.96 -3.95
C ASP A 118 -18.06 -6.55 -4.84
N GLN A 119 -18.16 -5.27 -5.20
CA GLN A 119 -19.20 -4.74 -6.09
C GLN A 119 -18.99 -5.14 -7.55
N LYS A 120 -17.73 -5.30 -7.99
CA LYS A 120 -17.37 -5.75 -9.34
C LYS A 120 -17.48 -7.26 -9.49
N LYS A 121 -18.62 -7.85 -9.10
CA LYS A 121 -18.94 -9.27 -9.36
C LYS A 121 -18.66 -9.57 -10.84
N SER A 122 -17.88 -10.62 -11.05
CA SER A 122 -17.60 -11.19 -12.38
C SER A 122 -18.88 -11.56 -13.11
#